data_AF-A0A0W0TKU4-F1
#
_entry.id   AF-A0A0W0TKU4-F1
#
_cell.length_a   1.000
_cell.length_b   1.000
_cell.length_c   1.000
_cell.angle_alpha   90.00
_cell.angle_beta   90.00
_cell.angle_gamma   90.00
#
_symmetry.space_group_name_H-M   'P 1'
#
loop_
_entity.id
_entity.type
_entity.pdbx_description
1 polymer ?
#
loop_
_entity_poly.entity_id
_entity_poly.type
_entity_poly.pdbx_seq_one_letter_code
_entity_poly.pdbx_strand_id
1 'polypeptide(L)'
;MTKLINPIFEKTDEELLKFATQRFFTMFTPIQKTKTKQSDFVAFVANPFIDTYLEPMFALDATIHLANAIASLAKGFYTWSLNQQKTTSLLDEESAQEFGEAWESAYHAGSMMIAESLGALFSIISLFTRPVASIVQAIADESSSYSPGYR
;
A
#
# COMPACT_ATOMS: atom_id res chain seq x y z
N MET A 1 -5.52 18.04 13.90
CA MET A 1 -4.58 16.91 14.00
C MET A 1 -3.76 16.96 15.27
N THR A 2 -4.25 16.29 16.30
CA THR A 2 -3.47 16.05 17.53
C THR A 2 -2.45 14.94 17.25
N LYS A 3 -1.34 15.27 16.57
CA LYS A 3 -0.24 14.33 16.33
C LYS A 3 0.57 14.16 17.61
N LEU A 4 0.48 13.00 18.25
CA LEU A 4 1.39 12.65 19.34
C LEU A 4 2.77 12.28 18.79
N ILE A 5 2.79 11.56 17.67
CA ILE A 5 4.01 11.04 17.04
C ILE A 5 3.92 11.29 15.54
N ASN A 6 5.02 11.75 14.94
CA ASN A 6 5.12 11.90 13.49
C ASN A 6 5.26 10.52 12.84
N PRO A 7 4.46 10.22 11.80
CA PRO A 7 4.62 8.98 11.06
C PRO A 7 5.98 8.94 10.34
N ILE A 8 6.47 7.72 10.14
CA ILE A 8 7.73 7.40 9.48
C ILE A 8 7.58 7.58 7.97
N PHE A 9 6.42 7.23 7.41
CA PHE A 9 6.12 7.42 6.01
C PHE A 9 4.91 8.37 5.84
N GLU A 10 5.07 9.38 5.00
CA GLU A 10 3.96 10.25 4.57
C GLU A 10 3.34 9.72 3.28
N LYS A 11 2.95 8.45 3.26
CA LYS A 11 2.25 7.87 2.10
C LYS A 11 0.79 8.26 2.15
N THR A 12 0.22 8.63 1.01
CA THR A 12 -1.22 8.81 0.86
C THR A 12 -1.92 7.47 0.60
N ASP A 13 -3.22 7.37 0.88
CA ASP A 13 -4.03 6.19 0.58
C ASP A 13 -3.97 5.81 -0.92
N GLU A 14 -3.91 6.80 -1.80
CA GLU A 14 -3.78 6.61 -3.24
C GLU A 14 -2.43 5.95 -3.61
N GLU A 15 -1.35 6.35 -2.95
CA GLU A 15 -0.02 5.76 -3.17
C GLU A 15 0.07 4.32 -2.66
N LEU A 16 -0.59 4.00 -1.53
CA LEU A 16 -0.68 2.65 -1.00
C LEU A 16 -1.43 1.72 -1.97
N LEU A 17 -2.57 2.17 -2.49
CA LEU A 17 -3.35 1.40 -3.46
C LEU A 17 -2.61 1.24 -4.80
N LYS A 18 -1.93 2.30 -5.26
CA LYS A 18 -1.08 2.26 -6.46
C LYS A 18 0.07 1.28 -6.31
N PHE A 19 0.70 1.22 -5.13
CA PHE A 19 1.75 0.26 -4.82
C PHE A 19 1.23 -1.19 -4.96
N ALA A 20 0.15 -1.55 -4.26
CA ALA A 20 -0.43 -2.89 -4.34
C ALA A 20 -0.86 -3.25 -5.77
N THR A 21 -1.48 -2.30 -6.47
CA THR A 21 -1.93 -2.48 -7.87
C THR A 21 -0.74 -2.69 -8.82
N GLN A 22 0.34 -1.92 -8.67
CA GLN A 22 1.56 -2.12 -9.46
C GLN A 22 2.14 -3.51 -9.23
N ARG A 23 2.21 -3.97 -7.98
CA ARG A 23 2.70 -5.31 -7.64
C ARG A 23 1.84 -6.39 -8.28
N PHE A 24 0.51 -6.25 -8.22
CA PHE A 24 -0.44 -7.16 -8.86
C PHE A 24 -0.23 -7.27 -10.37
N PHE A 25 -0.11 -6.17 -11.12
CA PHE A 25 0.11 -6.24 -12.57
C PHE A 25 1.52 -6.74 -12.92
N THR A 26 2.52 -6.35 -12.13
CA THR A 26 3.91 -6.72 -12.40
C THR A 26 4.15 -8.22 -12.18
N MET A 27 3.39 -8.89 -11.31
CA MET A 27 3.58 -10.32 -11.06
C MET A 27 3.30 -11.20 -12.29
N PHE A 28 2.48 -10.74 -13.25
CA PHE A 28 2.24 -11.46 -14.50
C PHE A 28 3.11 -10.98 -15.66
N THR A 29 3.92 -9.94 -15.44
CA THR A 29 4.75 -9.37 -16.50
C THR A 29 6.04 -10.19 -16.66
N PRO A 30 6.39 -10.63 -17.89
CA PRO A 30 7.60 -11.41 -18.13
C PRO A 30 8.86 -10.61 -17.74
N ILE A 31 9.93 -11.33 -17.40
CA ILE A 31 11.23 -10.77 -17.06
C ILE A 31 11.94 -10.49 -18.37
N GLN A 32 11.82 -9.26 -18.88
CA GLN A 32 12.47 -8.86 -20.13
C GLN A 32 13.37 -7.64 -19.94
N LYS A 33 14.44 -7.59 -20.73
CA LYS A 33 15.23 -6.37 -20.93
C LYS A 33 14.46 -5.48 -21.92
N THR A 34 13.68 -4.53 -21.41
CA THR A 34 13.00 -3.54 -22.25
C THR A 34 13.99 -2.45 -22.70
N LYS A 35 13.67 -1.70 -23.76
CA LYS A 35 14.51 -0.58 -24.26
C LYS A 35 14.82 0.49 -23.18
N THR A 36 13.99 0.54 -22.13
CA THR A 36 14.04 1.53 -21.04
C THR A 36 14.64 1.00 -19.73
N LYS A 37 14.75 -0.32 -19.53
CA LYS A 37 15.35 -0.92 -18.31
C LYS A 37 16.41 -1.96 -18.65
N GLN A 38 17.64 -1.69 -18.22
CA GLN A 38 18.79 -2.56 -18.50
C GLN A 38 18.74 -3.93 -17.79
N SER A 39 18.06 -4.05 -16.65
CA SER A 39 17.89 -5.33 -15.95
C SER A 39 16.66 -5.33 -15.04
N ASP A 40 15.55 -5.85 -15.54
CA ASP A 40 14.34 -6.10 -14.74
C ASP A 40 14.50 -7.36 -13.85
N PHE A 41 15.58 -8.13 -14.06
CA PHE A 41 15.97 -9.28 -13.25
C PHE A 41 16.43 -8.88 -11.84
N VAL A 42 17.20 -7.80 -11.71
CA VAL A 42 17.63 -7.33 -10.38
C VAL A 42 16.43 -6.88 -9.55
N ALA A 43 15.49 -6.13 -10.17
CA ALA A 43 14.25 -5.74 -9.52
C ALA A 43 13.39 -6.97 -9.17
N PHE A 44 13.29 -7.94 -10.07
CA PHE A 44 12.61 -9.21 -9.81
C PHE A 44 13.15 -9.93 -8.56
N VAL A 45 14.46 -10.07 -8.43
CA VAL A 45 15.08 -10.75 -7.28
C VAL A 45 15.01 -9.90 -6.02
N ALA A 46 15.25 -8.59 -6.10
CA ALA A 46 15.38 -7.72 -4.95
C ALA A 46 14.03 -7.37 -4.31
N ASN A 47 12.96 -7.23 -5.10
CA ASN A 47 11.66 -6.75 -4.62
C ASN A 47 11.08 -7.58 -3.46
N PRO A 48 11.05 -8.93 -3.49
CA PRO A 48 10.57 -9.72 -2.37
C PRO A 48 11.35 -9.48 -1.08
N PHE A 49 12.68 -9.37 -1.16
CA PHE A 49 13.51 -9.10 0.03
C PHE A 49 13.29 -7.70 0.59
N ILE A 50 13.19 -6.69 -0.29
CA ILE A 50 12.94 -5.30 0.11
C ILE A 50 11.57 -5.20 0.77
N ASP A 51 10.53 -5.76 0.16
CA ASP A 51 9.17 -5.67 0.65
C ASP A 51 9.03 -6.36 2.02
N THR A 52 9.62 -7.55 2.22
CA THR A 52 9.63 -8.24 3.53
C THR A 52 10.51 -7.54 4.57
N TYR A 53 11.64 -6.95 4.18
CA TYR A 53 12.50 -6.22 5.12
C TYR A 53 11.86 -4.93 5.63
N LEU A 54 11.04 -4.26 4.81
CA LEU A 54 10.35 -3.03 5.18
C LEU A 54 9.05 -3.28 5.96
N GLU A 55 8.51 -4.50 5.94
CA GLU A 55 7.28 -4.88 6.62
C GLU A 55 7.23 -4.47 8.12
N PRO A 56 8.30 -4.64 8.93
CA PRO A 56 8.31 -4.15 10.31
C PRO A 56 8.24 -2.63 10.43
N MET A 57 8.86 -1.89 9.49
CA MET A 57 8.78 -0.43 9.49
C MET A 57 7.38 0.05 9.15
N PHE A 58 6.69 -0.61 8.22
CA PHE A 58 5.29 -0.32 7.92
C PHE A 58 4.36 -0.66 9.07
N ALA A 59 4.60 -1.76 9.79
CA ALA A 59 3.84 -2.10 10.99
C ALA A 59 4.02 -1.07 12.12
N LEU A 60 5.24 -0.57 12.31
CA LEU A 60 5.51 0.53 13.26
C LEU A 60 4.78 1.81 12.85
N ASP A 61 4.77 2.14 11.56
CA ASP A 61 4.10 3.32 11.06
C ASP A 61 2.57 3.24 11.21
N ALA A 62 1.97 2.10 10.88
CA ALA A 62 0.55 1.84 11.13
C ALA A 62 0.21 1.95 12.64
N THR A 63 1.11 1.50 13.52
CA THR A 63 0.94 1.64 14.97
C THR A 63 0.97 3.11 15.42
N ILE A 64 1.83 3.93 14.80
CA ILE A 64 1.88 5.38 15.04
C ILE A 64 0.55 6.03 14.63
N HIS A 65 0.02 5.69 13.45
CA HIS A 65 -1.28 6.18 13.00
C HIS A 65 -2.42 5.74 13.93
N LEU A 66 -2.39 4.49 14.42
CA LEU A 66 -3.37 3.99 15.39
C LEU A 66 -3.27 4.72 16.73
N ALA A 67 -2.06 4.98 17.23
CA ALA A 67 -1.85 5.73 18.46
C ALA A 67 -2.36 7.18 18.34
N ASN A 68 -2.13 7.82 17.20
CA ASN A 68 -2.68 9.15 16.90
C ASN A 68 -4.22 9.10 16.80
N ALA A 69 -4.80 8.05 16.20
CA ALA A 69 -6.25 7.86 16.14
C ALA A 69 -6.86 7.75 17.55
N ILE A 70 -6.24 6.95 18.44
CA ILE A 70 -6.67 6.80 19.83
C ILE A 70 -6.59 8.13 20.58
N ALA A 71 -5.54 8.92 20.35
CA ALA A 71 -5.37 10.22 20.97
C ALA A 71 -6.44 11.24 20.55
N SER A 72 -6.71 11.33 19.24
CA SER A 72 -7.79 12.17 18.70
C SER A 72 -9.16 11.71 19.21
N LEU A 73 -9.39 10.40 19.29
CA LEU A 73 -10.63 9.84 19.83
C LEU A 73 -10.81 10.17 21.33
N ALA A 74 -9.76 10.02 22.13
CA ALA A 74 -9.78 10.38 23.55
C ALA A 74 -10.02 11.89 23.75
N LYS A 75 -9.41 12.74 22.92
CA LYS A 75 -9.64 14.19 22.92
C LYS A 75 -11.07 14.52 22.51
N GLY A 76 -11.59 13.88 21.46
CA GLY A 76 -12.98 14.02 21.02
C GLY A 76 -13.97 13.65 22.13
N PHE A 77 -13.74 12.55 22.84
CA PHE A 77 -14.57 12.19 24.00
C PHE A 77 -14.48 13.20 25.16
N TYR A 78 -13.29 13.74 25.42
CA TYR A 78 -13.10 14.76 26.46
C TYR A 78 -13.84 16.05 26.11
N THR A 79 -13.68 16.55 24.88
CA THR A 79 -14.37 17.74 24.37
C THR A 79 -15.88 17.53 24.36
N TRP A 80 -16.35 16.37 23.89
CA TRP A 80 -17.75 16.00 23.88
C TRP A 80 -18.35 15.99 25.29
N SER A 81 -17.63 15.40 26.25
CA SER A 81 -18.07 15.37 27.66
C SER A 81 -18.15 16.77 28.28
N LEU A 82 -17.28 17.70 27.88
CA LEU A 82 -17.30 19.09 28.36
C LEU A 82 -18.42 19.92 27.73
N ASN A 83 -18.76 19.62 26.47
CA ASN A 83 -19.70 20.39 25.67
C ASN A 83 -21.15 19.86 25.78
N GLN A 84 -21.36 18.64 26.27
CA GLN A 84 -22.67 18.02 26.53
C GLN A 84 -23.66 18.91 27.30
N GLN A 85 -23.17 19.78 28.19
CA GLN A 85 -24.03 20.69 28.98
C GLN A 85 -24.26 22.06 28.32
N LYS A 86 -23.53 22.36 27.25
CA LYS A 86 -23.50 23.68 26.59
C LYS A 86 -24.15 23.68 25.20
N THR A 87 -24.22 22.52 24.55
CA THR A 87 -24.77 22.37 23.20
C THR A 87 -26.09 21.62 23.20
N THR A 88 -27.00 22.01 22.30
CA THR A 88 -28.27 21.31 22.06
C THR A 88 -28.12 20.09 21.14
N SER A 89 -26.99 19.96 20.43
CA SER A 89 -26.68 18.79 19.62
C SER A 89 -25.96 17.71 20.42
N LEU A 90 -26.21 16.45 20.04
CA LEU A 90 -25.54 15.27 20.60
C LEU A 90 -24.06 15.21 20.24
N LEU A 91 -23.65 15.83 19.14
CA LEU A 91 -22.27 15.96 18.67
C LEU A 91 -22.07 17.42 18.29
N ASP A 92 -21.18 18.10 19.01
CA ASP A 92 -20.71 19.43 18.65
C ASP A 92 -19.66 19.35 17.53
N GLU A 93 -19.50 20.45 16.79
CA GLU A 93 -18.63 20.51 15.61
C GLU A 93 -17.17 20.18 15.93
N GLU A 94 -16.68 20.61 17.10
CA GLU A 94 -15.29 20.36 17.55
C GLU A 94 -15.07 18.87 17.87
N SER A 95 -15.99 18.24 18.60
CA SER A 95 -15.95 16.79 18.84
C SER A 95 -16.10 15.98 17.56
N ALA A 96 -16.99 16.40 16.66
CA ALA A 96 -17.20 15.75 15.37
C ALA A 96 -15.93 15.78 14.50
N GLN A 97 -15.19 16.90 14.53
CA GLN A 97 -13.91 17.01 13.84
C GLN A 97 -12.87 16.03 14.42
N GLU A 98 -12.71 15.97 15.74
CA GLU A 98 -11.74 15.06 16.39
C GLU A 98 -12.09 13.57 16.15
N PHE A 99 -13.38 13.22 16.12
CA PHE A 99 -13.80 11.87 15.73
C PHE A 99 -13.55 11.56 14.25
N GLY A 100 -13.75 12.55 13.38
CA GLY A 100 -13.38 12.44 11.96
C GLY A 100 -11.89 12.19 11.77
N GLU A 101 -11.05 12.95 12.46
CA GLU A 101 -9.58 12.79 12.45
C GLU A 101 -9.14 11.41 12.96
N ALA A 102 -9.80 10.91 14.02
CA ALA A 102 -9.54 9.58 14.55
C ALA A 102 -9.91 8.49 13.54
N TRP A 103 -11.07 8.62 12.89
CA TRP A 103 -11.51 7.67 11.88
C TRP A 103 -10.59 7.66 10.67
N GLU A 104 -10.21 8.83 10.15
CA GLU A 104 -9.29 8.95 9.03
C GLU A 104 -7.94 8.29 9.34
N SER A 105 -7.38 8.55 10.52
CA SER A 105 -6.11 7.94 10.96
C SER A 105 -6.21 6.42 11.12
N ALA A 106 -7.33 5.91 11.63
CA ALA A 106 -7.56 4.47 11.76
C ALA A 106 -7.75 3.79 10.39
N TYR A 107 -8.50 4.43 9.48
CA TYR A 107 -8.68 3.96 8.12
C TYR A 107 -7.36 3.92 7.35
N HIS A 108 -6.52 4.95 7.51
CA HIS A 108 -5.20 5.01 6.92
C HIS A 108 -4.30 3.88 7.41
N ALA A 109 -4.25 3.65 8.73
CA ALA A 109 -3.49 2.54 9.32
C ALA A 109 -3.93 1.17 8.77
N GLY A 110 -5.25 0.95 8.69
CA GLY A 110 -5.81 -0.28 8.13
C GLY A 110 -5.49 -0.47 6.65
N SER A 111 -5.63 0.60 5.86
CA SER A 111 -5.33 0.60 4.42
C SER A 111 -3.85 0.31 4.17
N MET A 112 -2.95 0.90 4.98
CA MET A 112 -1.52 0.67 4.93
C MET A 112 -1.18 -0.80 5.18
N MET A 113 -1.71 -1.39 6.26
CA MET A 113 -1.46 -2.80 6.58
C MET A 113 -1.91 -3.73 5.45
N ILE A 114 -3.10 -3.49 4.89
CA ILE A 114 -3.65 -4.31 3.80
C ILE A 114 -2.82 -4.16 2.53
N ALA A 115 -2.51 -2.92 2.12
CA ALA A 115 -1.79 -2.65 0.88
C ALA A 115 -0.37 -3.21 0.90
N GLU A 116 0.35 -3.04 2.01
CA GLU A 116 1.72 -3.56 2.16
C GLU A 116 1.72 -5.10 2.23
N SER A 117 0.77 -5.71 2.96
CA SER A 117 0.62 -7.17 3.00
C SER A 117 0.33 -7.76 1.62
N LEU A 118 -0.57 -7.14 0.85
CA LEU A 118 -0.86 -7.55 -0.53
C LEU A 118 0.34 -7.32 -1.45
N GLY A 119 1.06 -6.21 -1.29
CA GLY A 119 2.27 -5.91 -2.06
C GLY A 119 3.35 -6.98 -1.85
N ALA A 120 3.62 -7.35 -0.60
CA ALA A 120 4.55 -8.41 -0.24
C ALA A 120 4.09 -9.77 -0.80
N LEU A 121 2.81 -10.12 -0.65
CA LEU A 121 2.23 -11.34 -1.21
C LEU A 121 2.41 -11.42 -2.73
N PHE A 122 2.07 -10.35 -3.46
CA PHE A 122 2.21 -10.31 -4.91
C PHE A 122 3.67 -10.37 -5.34
N SER A 123 4.59 -9.75 -4.60
CA SER A 123 6.02 -9.89 -4.84
C SER A 123 6.49 -11.35 -4.67
N ILE A 124 6.01 -12.08 -3.66
CA ILE A 124 6.32 -13.50 -3.47
C ILE A 124 5.73 -14.33 -4.62
N ILE A 125 4.47 -14.12 -4.98
CA ILE A 125 3.82 -14.83 -6.10
C ILE A 125 4.59 -14.58 -7.40
N SER A 126 5.11 -13.35 -7.59
CA SER A 126 5.87 -12.97 -8.77
C SER A 126 7.10 -13.85 -9.01
N LEU A 127 7.70 -14.41 -7.96
CA LEU A 127 8.84 -15.36 -8.05
C LEU A 127 8.50 -16.59 -8.88
N PHE A 128 7.23 -16.99 -8.94
CA PHE A 128 6.76 -18.15 -9.70
C PHE A 128 6.10 -17.74 -11.02
N THR A 129 5.24 -16.72 -10.99
CA THR A 129 4.45 -16.33 -12.17
C THR A 129 5.28 -15.65 -13.24
N ARG A 130 6.29 -14.84 -12.87
CA ARG A 130 7.11 -14.11 -13.85
C ARG A 130 8.04 -15.02 -14.67
N PRO A 131 8.71 -16.05 -14.10
CA PRO A 131 9.43 -17.04 -14.90
C PRO A 131 8.52 -17.78 -15.88
N VAL A 132 7.32 -18.20 -15.44
CA VAL A 132 6.33 -18.86 -16.32
C VAL A 132 5.92 -17.94 -17.46
N ALA A 133 5.59 -16.67 -17.17
CA ALA A 133 5.27 -15.68 -18.19
C ALA A 133 6.43 -15.47 -19.18
N SER A 134 7.67 -15.51 -18.71
CA SER A 134 8.87 -15.36 -19.54
C SER A 134 9.04 -16.55 -20.49
N ILE A 135 8.76 -17.78 -20.04
CA ILE A 135 8.80 -18.98 -20.88
C ILE A 135 7.70 -18.94 -21.95
N VAL A 136 6.47 -18.59 -21.55
CA VAL A 136 5.33 -18.46 -22.49
C VAL A 136 5.63 -17.41 -23.56
N GLN A 137 6.20 -16.28 -23.17
CA GLN A 137 6.60 -15.23 -24.09
C GLN A 137 7.69 -15.70 -25.07
N ALA A 138 8.71 -16.43 -24.58
CA ALA A 138 9.75 -16.99 -25.46
C ALA A 138 9.18 -17.95 -26.51
N ILE A 139 8.23 -18.81 -26.13
CA ILE A 139 7.54 -19.72 -27.06
C ILE A 139 6.70 -18.93 -28.08
N ALA A 140 5.99 -17.89 -27.64
CA ALA A 140 5.21 -17.03 -28.53
C ALA A 140 6.10 -16.30 -29.55
N ASP A 141 7.24 -15.78 -29.11
CA ASP A 141 8.21 -15.08 -29.97
C ASP A 141 8.85 -16.03 -31.00
N GLU A 142 9.13 -17.29 -30.63
CA GLU A 142 9.60 -18.32 -31.58
C GLU A 142 8.52 -18.71 -32.59
N SER A 143 7.27 -18.89 -32.15
CA SER A 143 6.15 -19.26 -33.04
C SER A 143 5.79 -18.17 -34.05
N SER A 144 5.90 -16.90 -33.66
CA SER A 144 5.64 -15.75 -34.54
C SER A 144 6.77 -15.51 -35.55
N SER A 145 8.01 -15.82 -35.16
CA SER A 145 9.18 -15.79 -36.06
C SER A 145 9.14 -16.90 -37.12
N TYR A 146 8.34 -17.95 -36.92
CA TYR A 146 8.19 -19.08 -37.85
C TYR A 146 7.12 -18.89 -38.93
N SER A 147 6.45 -17.73 -38.99
CA SER A 147 5.55 -17.40 -40.11
C SER A 147 6.39 -17.04 -41.34
N PRO A 148 6.60 -17.94 -42.32
CA PRO A 148 7.33 -17.60 -43.52
C PRO A 148 6.44 -16.66 -44.32
N GLY A 149 6.99 -15.51 -44.72
CA GLY A 149 6.26 -14.49 -45.45
C GLY A 149 5.42 -15.06 -46.60
N TYR A 150 4.11 -14.84 -46.54
CA TYR A 150 3.33 -14.61 -47.74
C TYR A 150 3.61 -13.16 -48.17
N ARG A 151 4.67 -12.99 -48.96
CA ARG A 151 4.79 -11.91 -49.95
C ARG A 151 4.40 -12.48 -51.31
#